data_AF-A0A8T4JMX9-F1
#
_entry.id   AF-A0A8T4JMX9-F1
#
_cell.length_a   1.000
_cell.length_b   1.000
_cell.length_c   1.000
_cell.angle_alpha   90.00
_cell.angle_beta   90.00
_cell.angle_gamma   90.00
#
_symmetry.space_group_name_H-M   'P 1'
#
loop_
_entity.id
_entity.type
_entity.pdbx_description
1 polymer ?
#
loop_
_entity_poly.entity_id
_entity_poly.type
_entity_poly.pdbx_seq_one_letter_code
_entity_poly.pdbx_strand_id
1 'polypeptide(L)'
;MLKRKKKIFDGIDKEIIRLLLVKNPLSSRQIAINVGLTPSAISPRLNNLKKKGILVRKKISVLRCFNRRYGDSVLKIKSPRCILWDLDIKDE
;
A
#
# COMPACT_ATOMS: atom_id res chain seq x y z
N MET A 1 -3.09 27.54 16.27
CA MET A 1 -3.17 26.40 15.33
C MET A 1 -1.79 26.20 14.69
N LEU A 2 -1.01 25.20 15.13
CA LEU A 2 0.36 25.01 14.61
C LEU A 2 0.30 24.49 13.15
N LYS A 3 0.76 25.30 12.19
CA LYS A 3 0.97 24.88 10.80
C LYS A 3 2.02 23.76 10.80
N ARG A 4 1.61 22.51 10.56
CA ARG A 4 2.53 21.38 10.37
C ARG A 4 3.45 21.70 9.19
N LYS A 5 4.76 21.82 9.43
CA LYS A 5 5.77 21.98 8.37
C LYS A 5 5.59 20.85 7.33
N LYS A 6 5.71 21.17 6.03
CA LYS A 6 5.67 20.16 4.95
C LYS A 6 6.76 19.13 5.22
N LYS A 7 6.35 17.91 5.59
CA LYS A 7 7.28 16.84 5.97
C LYS A 7 8.02 16.38 4.71
N ILE A 8 9.31 16.72 4.66
CA ILE A 8 10.34 16.15 3.79
C ILE A 8 10.30 14.62 4.00
N PHE A 9 10.53 13.84 2.93
CA PHE A 9 10.48 12.38 2.99
C PHE A 9 11.32 11.85 4.13
N ASP A 10 10.71 11.00 4.95
CA ASP A 10 11.37 10.34 6.07
C ASP A 10 12.35 9.27 5.54
N GLY A 11 13.32 8.84 6.34
CA GLY A 11 14.28 7.79 5.92
C GLY A 11 13.57 6.51 5.50
N ILE A 12 12.48 6.16 6.20
CA ILE A 12 11.59 5.04 5.88
C ILE A 12 10.92 5.22 4.51
N ASP A 13 10.47 6.43 4.19
CA ASP A 13 9.80 6.68 2.91
C ASP A 13 10.78 6.50 1.74
N LYS A 14 12.06 6.87 1.93
CA LYS A 14 13.14 6.63 0.96
C LYS A 14 13.41 5.14 0.78
N GLU A 15 13.45 4.36 1.87
CA GLU A 15 13.63 2.91 1.79
C GLU A 15 12.47 2.21 1.08
N ILE A 16 11.22 2.66 1.29
CA ILE A 16 10.07 2.16 0.52
C ILE A 16 10.27 2.38 -0.98
N ILE A 17 10.69 3.58 -1.37
CA ILE A 17 10.94 3.93 -2.78
C ILE A 17 12.08 3.07 -3.35
N ARG A 18 13.18 2.95 -2.62
CA ARG A 18 14.33 2.11 -2.99
C ARG A 18 13.94 0.64 -3.19
N LEU A 19 13.15 0.08 -2.28
CA LEU A 19 12.66 -1.30 -2.39
C LEU A 19 11.78 -1.50 -3.62
N LEU A 20 10.89 -0.55 -3.90
CA LEU A 20 10.03 -0.62 -5.07
C LEU A 20 10.83 -0.45 -6.36
N LEU A 21 11.91 0.32 -6.38
CA LEU A 21 12.78 0.42 -7.56
C LEU A 21 13.43 -0.93 -7.93
N VAL A 22 13.72 -1.79 -6.95
CA VAL A 22 14.47 -3.04 -7.15
C VAL A 22 13.57 -4.26 -7.34
N LYS A 23 12.43 -4.33 -6.64
CA LYS A 23 11.60 -5.55 -6.54
C LYS A 23 10.14 -5.35 -6.96
N ASN A 24 9.80 -4.23 -7.60
CA ASN A 24 8.42 -3.92 -7.99
C ASN A 24 7.76 -4.99 -8.87
N PRO A 25 6.42 -5.17 -8.75
CA PRO A 25 5.53 -4.55 -7.77
C PRO A 25 5.44 -5.36 -6.46
N LEU A 26 5.32 -4.68 -5.31
CA LEU A 26 5.25 -5.32 -3.99
C LEU A 26 3.93 -5.06 -3.25
N SER A 27 3.49 -6.02 -2.45
CA SER A 27 2.35 -5.84 -1.55
C SER A 27 2.71 -5.03 -0.31
N SER A 28 1.73 -4.35 0.31
CA SER A 28 1.95 -3.61 1.56
C SER A 28 2.62 -4.46 2.64
N ARG A 29 2.28 -5.75 2.74
CA ARG A 29 2.87 -6.68 3.72
C ARG A 29 4.34 -6.95 3.41
N GLN A 30 4.68 -7.20 2.15
CA GLN A 30 6.08 -7.40 1.75
C GLN A 30 6.90 -6.14 2.02
N ILE A 31 6.38 -4.96 1.69
CA ILE A 31 7.05 -3.69 1.97
C ILE A 31 7.27 -3.54 3.49
N ALA A 32 6.24 -3.79 4.30
CA ALA A 32 6.34 -3.71 5.76
C ALA A 32 7.44 -4.63 6.32
N ILE A 33 7.51 -5.87 5.85
CA ILE A 33 8.54 -6.84 6.27
C ILE A 33 9.95 -6.35 5.89
N ASN A 34 10.14 -5.88 4.65
CA ASN A 34 11.46 -5.44 4.18
C ASN A 34 11.93 -4.15 4.89
N VAL A 35 11.02 -3.28 5.33
CA VAL A 35 11.35 -2.01 6.02
C VAL A 35 11.32 -2.17 7.55
N GLY A 36 10.98 -3.34 8.08
CA GLY A 36 10.92 -3.58 9.52
C GLY A 36 9.76 -2.87 10.24
N LEU A 37 8.62 -2.70 9.55
CA LEU A 37 7.41 -2.06 10.09
C LEU A 37 6.22 -3.01 10.16
N THR A 38 5.22 -2.64 10.95
CA THR A 38 3.93 -3.34 10.95
C THR A 38 3.09 -2.94 9.73
N PRO A 39 2.20 -3.82 9.25
CA PRO A 39 1.29 -3.50 8.13
C PRO A 39 0.35 -2.31 8.41
N SER A 40 0.00 -2.08 9.68
CA SER A 40 -0.80 -0.92 10.08
C SER A 40 0.00 0.39 9.98
N ALA A 41 1.30 0.37 10.30
CA ALA A 41 2.17 1.54 10.20
C ALA A 41 2.55 1.89 8.75
N ILE A 42 2.68 0.90 7.85
CA ILE A 42 3.04 1.15 6.45
C ILE A 42 1.89 1.77 5.64
N SER A 43 0.65 1.38 5.93
CA SER A 43 -0.55 1.80 5.18
C SER A 43 -0.72 3.33 5.05
N PRO A 44 -0.63 4.14 6.13
CA PRO A 44 -0.72 5.59 6.00
C PRO A 44 0.46 6.16 5.20
N ARG A 45 1.67 5.59 5.29
CA ARG A 45 2.84 6.02 4.51
C ARG A 45 2.65 5.80 3.02
N LEU A 46 2.23 4.61 2.61
CA LEU A 46 1.94 4.29 1.21
C LEU A 46 0.82 5.19 0.64
N ASN A 47 -0.24 5.44 1.40
CA ASN A 47 -1.30 6.36 0.99
C ASN A 47 -0.80 7.80 0.86
N ASN A 48 0.10 8.26 1.73
CA ASN A 48 0.71 9.58 1.62
C ASN A 48 1.62 9.69 0.38
N LEU A 49 2.42 8.66 0.10
CA LEU A 49 3.27 8.60 -1.10
C LEU A 49 2.44 8.55 -2.39
N LYS A 50 1.32 7.82 -2.37
CA LYS A 50 0.33 7.85 -3.45
C LYS A 50 -0.26 9.24 -3.66
N LYS A 51 -0.70 9.90 -2.58
CA LYS A 51 -1.26 11.27 -2.66
C LYS A 51 -0.25 12.29 -3.20
N LYS A 52 1.04 12.03 -3.01
CA LYS A 52 2.14 12.83 -3.58
C LYS A 52 2.48 12.46 -5.04
N GLY A 53 1.82 11.47 -5.64
CA GLY A 53 2.07 11.05 -7.02
C GLY A 53 3.34 10.24 -7.21
N ILE A 54 3.92 9.66 -6.15
CA ILE A 54 5.15 8.85 -6.28
C ILE A 54 4.82 7.38 -6.51
N LEU A 55 3.73 6.91 -5.90
CA LEU A 55 3.32 5.52 -5.97
C LEU A 55 1.98 5.38 -6.68
N VAL A 56 1.86 4.31 -7.46
CA VAL A 56 0.62 3.85 -8.09
C VAL A 56 0.22 2.48 -7.56
N ARG A 57 -1.07 2.19 -7.64
CA ARG A 57 -1.60 0.85 -7.38
C ARG A 57 -1.63 0.12 -8.72
N LYS A 58 -0.70 -0.80 -8.95
CA LYS A 58 -0.55 -1.45 -10.27
C LYS A 58 -1.60 -2.53 -10.50
N LYS A 59 -1.74 -3.46 -9.55
CA LYS A 59 -2.69 -4.57 -9.66
C LYS A 59 -3.36 -4.87 -8.33
N ILE A 60 -4.63 -5.23 -8.44
CA ILE A 60 -5.40 -5.88 -7.40
C ILE A 60 -5.16 -7.39 -7.58
N SER A 61 -4.60 -8.06 -6.57
CA SER A 61 -4.33 -9.51 -6.63
C SER A 61 -5.62 -10.34 -6.73
N VAL A 62 -5.46 -11.67 -6.88
CA VAL A 62 -6.54 -12.65 -6.91
C VAL A 62 -7.59 -12.35 -5.82
N LEU A 63 -8.85 -12.27 -6.24
CA LEU A 63 -9.98 -12.05 -5.35
C LEU A 63 -10.14 -13.27 -4.44
N ARG A 64 -10.21 -13.04 -3.13
CA ARG A 64 -10.78 -14.01 -2.20
C ARG A 64 -12.31 -13.87 -2.22
N CYS A 65 -12.97 -15.02 -2.30
CA CYS A 65 -14.41 -15.13 -2.11
C CYS A 65 -14.66 -15.75 -0.74
N PHE A 66 -15.53 -15.14 0.06
CA PHE A 66 -15.94 -15.72 1.33
C PHE A 66 -17.38 -15.32 1.65
N ASN A 67 -18.05 -16.14 2.45
CA ASN A 67 -19.39 -15.85 2.91
C ASN A 67 -19.31 -15.07 4.22
N ARG A 68 -20.07 -13.98 4.33
CA ARG A 68 -20.22 -13.21 5.57
C ARG A 68 -21.67 -13.30 6.01
N ARG A 69 -21.89 -13.71 7.26
CA ARG A 69 -23.20 -13.72 7.90
C ARG A 69 -23.49 -12.35 8.51
N TYR A 70 -24.70 -11.87 8.30
CA TYR A 70 -25.27 -10.68 8.93
C TYR A 70 -26.68 -11.04 9.42
N GLY A 71 -26.80 -11.35 10.71
CA GLY A 71 -28.00 -11.99 11.25
C GLY A 71 -28.29 -13.28 10.50
N ASP A 72 -29.50 -13.41 9.98
CA ASP A 72 -29.98 -14.57 9.22
C ASP A 72 -29.55 -14.57 7.74
N SER A 73 -28.97 -13.47 7.25
CA SER A 73 -28.55 -13.34 5.85
C SER A 73 -27.10 -13.77 5.62
N VAL A 74 -26.85 -14.46 4.49
CA VAL A 74 -25.50 -14.84 4.04
C VAL A 74 -25.18 -14.09 2.75
N LEU A 75 -24.14 -13.25 2.79
CA LEU A 75 -23.66 -12.52 1.62
C LEU A 75 -22.32 -13.09 1.13
N LYS A 76 -22.19 -13.31 -0.17
CA LYS A 76 -20.94 -13.72 -0.82
C LYS A 76 -20.11 -12.48 -1.13
N ILE A 77 -19.03 -12.26 -0.39
CA ILE A 77 -18.13 -11.12 -0.56
C ILE A 77 -16.96 -11.51 -1.45
N LYS A 78 -16.66 -10.67 -2.45
CA LYS A 78 -15.43 -10.72 -3.24
C LYS A 78 -14.53 -9.57 -2.81
N SER A 79 -13.35 -9.88 -2.30
CA SER A 79 -12.39 -8.88 -1.82
C SER A 79 -11.00 -9.26 -2.32
N PRO A 80 -10.15 -8.31 -2.70
CA PRO A 80 -8.79 -8.65 -3.09
C PRO A 80 -7.95 -9.14 -1.91
N ARG A 81 -7.07 -10.12 -2.17
CA ARG A 81 -6.16 -10.64 -1.14
C ARG A 81 -5.12 -9.61 -0.70
N CYS A 82 -4.59 -8.87 -1.65
CA CYS A 82 -3.63 -7.78 -1.45
C CYS A 82 -3.67 -6.76 -2.60
N ILE A 83 -3.19 -5.56 -2.29
CA ILE A 83 -2.95 -4.47 -3.25
C ILE A 83 -1.45 -4.43 -3.51
N LEU A 84 -1.07 -4.44 -4.79
CA LEU A 84 0.31 -4.28 -5.22
C LEU A 84 0.61 -2.81 -5.53
N TRP A 85 1.71 -2.34 -4.97
CA TRP A 85 2.23 -0.99 -5.13
C TRP A 85 3.43 -1.01 -6.07
N ASP A 86 3.54 0.04 -6.87
CA ASP A 86 4.66 0.28 -7.77
C ASP A 86 4.97 1.78 -7.80
N LEU A 87 6.14 2.14 -8.32
CA LEU A 87 6.52 3.52 -8.60
C LEU A 87 5.73 4.03 -9.82
N ASP A 88 5.37 5.30 -9.79
CA ASP A 88 4.78 6.01 -10.94
C ASP A 88 5.87 6.50 -11.89
N ILE A 89 6.70 5.57 -12.39
CA ILE A 89 7.67 5.88 -13.43
C ILE A 89 6.88 5.89 -14.73
N LYS A 90 6.75 7.06 -15.35
CA LYS A 90 6.34 7.15 -16.74
C LYS A 90 7.55 6.70 -17.55
N ASP A 91 7.50 5.48 -18.07
CA ASP A 91 8.40 5.07 -19.15
C ASP A 91 8.03 5.97 -20.35
N GLU A 92 8.85 6.99 -20.61
CA GLU A 92 8.86 7.76 -21.87
C GLU A 92 9.50 6.92 -22.98
#